data_AF-A0A523EJU6-F1
#
_entry.id   AF-A0A523EJU6-F1
#
_cell.length_a   1.000
_cell.length_b   1.000
_cell.length_c   1.000
_cell.angle_alpha   90.00
_cell.angle_beta   90.00
_cell.angle_gamma   90.00
#
_symmetry.space_group_name_H-M   'P 1'
#
loop_
_entity.id
_entity.type
_entity.pdbx_description
1 polymer ?
#
loop_
_entity_poly.entity_id
_entity_poly.type
_entity_poly.pdbx_seq_one_letter_code
_entity_poly.pdbx_strand_id
1 'polypeptide(L)'
;MILANPYIFPKKIGFKTGVFFLPMLASGVFFFGCEKPTSEKIAEIYQLQMDPTPENLATLHEFLDAKDRDLRVTALSAIVTLGVDDAAELAVAALNDEDAFVRATAAKLVGDQDDPALS
;
A
#
# COMPACT_ATOMS: atom_id res chain seq x y z
N MET A 1 10.89 21.55 2.99
CA MET A 1 11.67 20.71 3.93
C MET A 1 11.29 19.28 3.62
N ILE A 2 12.09 18.55 2.84
CA ILE A 2 11.73 17.20 2.38
C ILE A 2 11.93 16.27 3.59
N LEU A 3 10.84 15.95 4.28
CA LEU A 3 10.87 15.00 5.39
C LEU A 3 11.25 13.64 4.82
N ALA A 4 12.44 13.17 5.18
CA ALA A 4 12.91 11.84 4.85
C ALA A 4 11.94 10.81 5.46
N ASN A 5 11.20 10.14 4.58
CA ASN A 5 10.27 9.09 4.95
C ASN A 5 11.04 7.91 5.58
N PRO A 6 10.79 7.56 6.86
CA PRO A 6 11.52 6.50 7.54
C PRO A 6 11.17 5.08 7.07
N TYR A 7 10.30 4.89 6.07
CA TYR A 7 9.92 3.57 5.54
C TYR A 7 10.90 2.97 4.51
N ILE A 8 12.16 3.43 4.44
CA ILE A 8 13.21 2.78 3.64
C ILE A 8 13.62 1.46 4.32
N PHE A 9 12.94 0.37 3.97
CA PHE A 9 13.41 -0.98 4.27
C PHE A 9 14.36 -1.47 3.15
N PRO A 10 15.66 -1.71 3.44
CA PRO A 10 16.53 -2.39 2.51
C PRO A 10 16.23 -3.90 2.59
N LYS A 11 15.26 -4.40 1.81
CA LYS A 11 15.03 -5.85 1.75
C LYS A 11 16.08 -6.47 0.86
N LYS A 12 17.10 -7.07 1.50
CA LYS A 12 18.13 -7.88 0.86
C LYS A 12 17.47 -8.93 -0.05
N ILE A 13 17.73 -8.84 -1.35
CA ILE A 13 17.29 -9.83 -2.33
C ILE A 13 18.23 -11.04 -2.23
N GLY A 14 17.70 -12.11 -1.67
CA GLY A 14 18.30 -13.42 -1.67
C GLY A 14 17.22 -14.46 -1.53
N PHE A 15 16.68 -14.95 -2.65
CA PHE A 15 16.11 -16.29 -2.68
C PHE A 15 16.15 -16.89 -4.08
N LYS A 16 16.95 -17.95 -4.22
CA LYS A 16 17.02 -18.86 -5.35
C LYS A 16 15.86 -19.86 -5.23
N THR A 17 15.23 -20.22 -6.34
CA THR A 17 14.63 -21.55 -6.69
C THR A 17 13.84 -21.32 -7.99
N GLY A 18 14.06 -22.00 -9.12
CA GLY A 18 14.50 -23.37 -9.31
C GLY A 18 13.28 -24.27 -9.49
N VAL A 19 12.62 -24.22 -10.65
CA VAL A 19 11.66 -25.25 -11.05
C VAL A 19 12.06 -25.77 -12.43
N PHE A 20 12.39 -27.05 -12.41
CA PHE A 20 12.75 -27.92 -13.51
C PHE A 20 11.68 -27.89 -14.60
N PHE A 21 12.10 -27.56 -15.82
CA PHE A 21 11.31 -27.80 -17.01
C PHE A 21 11.61 -29.23 -17.50
N LEU A 22 10.69 -30.16 -17.29
CA LEU A 22 10.57 -31.34 -18.14
C LEU A 22 9.12 -31.43 -18.64
N PRO A 23 8.88 -31.71 -19.94
CA PRO A 23 7.60 -31.48 -20.60
C PRO A 23 6.78 -32.78 -20.68
N MET A 24 5.47 -32.73 -20.41
CA MET A 24 4.54 -33.76 -20.93
C MET A 24 3.06 -33.37 -20.83
N LEU A 25 2.46 -33.15 -22.01
CA LEU A 25 1.13 -33.59 -22.44
C LEU A 25 -0.02 -33.59 -21.41
N ALA A 26 -0.82 -32.52 -21.41
CA ALA A 26 -2.29 -32.58 -21.42
C ALA A 26 -2.87 -31.16 -21.48
N SER A 27 -3.97 -31.02 -22.21
CA SER A 27 -4.79 -29.83 -22.38
C SER A 27 -4.95 -29.00 -21.10
N GLY A 28 -4.65 -27.72 -21.21
CA GLY A 28 -4.90 -26.76 -20.15
C GLY A 28 -3.91 -25.62 -20.28
N VAL A 29 -4.34 -24.54 -20.92
CA VAL A 29 -3.65 -23.26 -20.83
C VAL A 29 -3.82 -22.83 -19.38
N PHE A 30 -2.94 -23.31 -18.49
CA PHE A 30 -2.78 -22.74 -17.17
C PHE A 30 -2.22 -21.34 -17.40
N PHE A 31 -3.11 -20.38 -17.58
CA PHE A 31 -2.84 -19.00 -17.23
C PHE A 31 -2.59 -19.02 -15.72
N PHE A 32 -1.36 -19.34 -15.33
CA PHE A 32 -0.79 -18.82 -14.10
C PHE A 32 -0.78 -17.30 -14.30
N GLY A 33 -1.90 -16.66 -13.97
CA GLY A 33 -1.92 -15.23 -13.77
C GLY A 33 -0.88 -14.96 -12.70
N CYS A 34 0.22 -14.31 -13.08
CA CYS A 34 1.15 -13.75 -12.12
C CYS A 34 0.37 -12.73 -11.31
N GLU A 35 -0.19 -13.14 -10.17
CA GLU A 35 -0.61 -12.19 -9.16
C GLU A 35 0.66 -11.45 -8.72
N LYS A 36 0.76 -10.16 -9.08
CA LYS A 36 1.94 -9.36 -8.79
C LYS A 36 2.25 -9.44 -7.29
N PRO A 37 3.52 -9.60 -6.89
CA PRO A 37 3.89 -9.64 -5.49
C PRO A 37 3.51 -8.32 -4.80
N THR A 38 3.22 -8.36 -3.50
CA THR A 38 2.87 -7.18 -2.68
C THR A 38 3.84 -6.02 -2.89
N SER A 39 5.14 -6.30 -3.06
CA SER A 39 6.16 -5.27 -3.29
C SER A 39 5.94 -4.44 -4.56
N GLU A 40 5.43 -5.05 -5.64
CA GLU A 40 5.14 -4.32 -6.87
C GLU A 40 3.90 -3.44 -6.71
N LYS A 41 2.87 -3.92 -6.01
CA LYS A 41 1.67 -3.14 -5.70
C LYS A 41 1.99 -1.95 -4.77
N ILE A 42 2.92 -2.12 -3.84
CA ILE A 42 3.42 -0.99 -3.02
C ILE A 42 4.12 0.06 -3.89
N ALA A 43 4.95 -0.37 -4.86
CA ALA A 43 5.60 0.56 -5.78
C ALA A 43 4.57 1.33 -6.61
N GLU A 44 3.50 0.67 -7.03
CA GLU A 44 2.37 1.27 -7.72
C GLU A 44 1.69 2.36 -6.87
N ILE A 45 1.38 2.08 -5.59
CA ILE A 45 0.84 3.08 -4.65
C ILE A 45 1.72 4.34 -4.59
N TYR A 46 3.04 4.19 -4.53
CA TYR A 46 3.94 5.34 -4.54
C TYR A 46 3.91 6.11 -5.85
N GLN A 47 3.79 5.45 -7.01
CA GLN A 47 3.65 6.15 -8.29
C GLN A 47 2.36 6.97 -8.32
N LEU A 48 1.24 6.37 -7.88
CA LEU A 48 -0.06 7.05 -7.80
C LEU A 48 0.00 8.27 -6.88
N GLN A 49 0.73 8.16 -5.77
CA GLN A 49 0.95 9.29 -4.86
C GLN A 49 1.74 10.43 -5.52
N MET A 50 2.69 10.15 -6.40
CA MET A 50 3.49 11.20 -7.06
C MET A 50 2.71 11.96 -8.14
N ASP A 51 1.64 11.36 -8.67
CA ASP A 51 0.76 11.96 -9.68
C ASP A 51 -0.71 11.89 -9.23
N PRO A 52 -1.16 12.79 -8.32
CA PRO A 52 -2.49 12.72 -7.71
C PRO A 52 -3.58 13.22 -8.67
N THR A 53 -3.89 12.42 -9.68
CA THR A 53 -5.07 12.60 -10.53
C THR A 53 -6.32 12.04 -9.85
N PRO A 54 -7.53 12.50 -10.18
CA PRO A 54 -8.76 11.91 -9.63
C PRO A 54 -8.87 10.38 -9.85
N GLU A 55 -8.34 9.87 -10.96
CA GLU A 55 -8.27 8.44 -11.26
C GLU A 55 -7.28 7.70 -10.35
N ASN A 56 -6.09 8.29 -10.13
CA ASN A 56 -5.09 7.71 -9.25
C ASN A 56 -5.53 7.74 -7.79
N LEU A 57 -6.24 8.80 -7.36
CA LEU A 57 -6.87 8.86 -6.05
C LEU A 57 -7.91 7.75 -5.87
N ALA A 58 -8.78 7.53 -6.86
CA ALA A 58 -9.74 6.42 -6.81
C ALA A 58 -9.03 5.07 -6.66
N THR A 59 -7.95 4.85 -7.43
CA THR A 59 -7.13 3.64 -7.31
C THR A 59 -6.49 3.50 -5.92
N LEU A 60 -6.02 4.58 -5.31
CA LEU A 60 -5.50 4.56 -3.93
C LEU A 60 -6.58 4.15 -2.93
N HIS A 61 -7.82 4.55 -3.14
CA HIS A 61 -8.94 4.14 -2.28
C HIS A 61 -9.22 2.64 -2.37
N GLU A 62 -9.13 2.05 -3.56
CA GLU A 62 -9.28 0.60 -3.74
C GLU A 62 -8.25 -0.19 -2.91
N PHE A 63 -7.04 0.35 -2.73
CA PHE A 63 -6.01 -0.30 -1.92
C PHE A 63 -6.30 -0.26 -0.40
N LEU A 64 -7.23 0.58 0.08
CA LEU A 64 -7.67 0.56 1.48
C LEU A 64 -8.45 -0.71 1.84
N ASP A 65 -9.12 -1.33 0.86
CA ASP A 65 -9.84 -2.59 1.04
C ASP A 65 -8.98 -3.82 0.68
N ALA A 66 -7.68 -3.61 0.44
CA ALA A 66 -6.79 -4.70 0.09
C ALA A 66 -6.67 -5.74 1.22
N LYS A 67 -6.68 -7.02 0.83
CA LYS A 67 -6.48 -8.13 1.78
C LYS A 67 -5.13 -8.05 2.52
N ASP A 68 -4.11 -7.53 1.84
CA ASP A 68 -2.79 -7.36 2.42
C ASP A 68 -2.74 -6.06 3.23
N ARG A 69 -2.45 -6.20 4.53
CA ARG A 69 -2.32 -5.10 5.47
C ARG A 69 -1.26 -4.07 5.04
N ASP A 70 -0.19 -4.49 4.38
CA ASP A 70 0.90 -3.59 4.01
C ASP A 70 0.42 -2.66 2.87
N LEU A 71 -0.46 -3.14 2.00
CA LEU A 71 -1.11 -2.32 0.98
C LEU A 71 -2.07 -1.31 1.62
N ARG A 72 -2.91 -1.76 2.58
CA ARG A 72 -3.84 -0.86 3.29
C ARG A 72 -3.11 0.27 4.00
N VAL A 73 -2.05 -0.06 4.75
CA VAL A 73 -1.22 0.94 5.45
C VAL A 73 -0.56 1.91 4.47
N THR A 74 0.00 1.40 3.37
CA THR A 74 0.70 2.24 2.40
C THR A 74 -0.29 3.20 1.72
N ALA A 75 -1.46 2.70 1.32
CA ALA A 75 -2.50 3.51 0.71
C ALA A 75 -3.04 4.59 1.66
N LEU A 76 -3.34 4.22 2.90
CA LEU A 76 -3.80 5.18 3.92
C LEU A 76 -2.77 6.28 4.16
N SER A 77 -1.50 5.91 4.28
CA SER A 77 -0.42 6.89 4.45
C SER A 77 -0.29 7.80 3.24
N ALA A 78 -0.43 7.28 2.01
CA ALA A 78 -0.37 8.07 0.80
C ALA A 78 -1.51 9.09 0.73
N ILE A 79 -2.75 8.65 0.99
CA ILE A 79 -3.96 9.49 1.02
C ILE A 79 -3.83 10.63 2.04
N VAL A 80 -3.43 10.33 3.28
CA VAL A 80 -3.24 11.35 4.32
C VAL A 80 -2.12 12.34 3.96
N THR A 81 -1.03 11.85 3.38
CA THR A 81 0.08 12.71 2.94
C THR A 81 -0.34 13.66 1.82
N LEU A 82 -1.25 13.22 0.93
CA LEU A 82 -1.77 14.05 -0.15
C LEU A 82 -2.74 15.14 0.36
N GLY A 83 -3.27 15.00 1.57
CA GLY A 83 -4.19 15.98 2.16
C GLY A 83 -5.51 16.10 1.39
N VAL A 84 -6.01 14.99 0.84
CA VAL A 84 -7.34 14.96 0.23
C VAL A 84 -8.42 15.20 1.29
N ASP A 85 -9.55 15.79 0.89
CA ASP A 85 -10.58 16.26 1.82
C ASP A 85 -11.13 15.16 2.74
N ASP A 86 -11.16 13.90 2.27
CA ASP A 86 -11.65 12.73 3.00
C ASP A 86 -10.56 11.99 3.78
N ALA A 87 -9.30 12.43 3.72
CA ALA A 87 -8.17 11.75 4.37
C ALA A 87 -8.37 11.54 5.88
N ALA A 88 -8.91 12.54 6.57
CA ALA A 88 -9.18 12.46 8.00
C ALA A 88 -10.27 11.44 8.33
N GLU A 89 -11.35 11.40 7.53
CA GLU A 89 -12.43 10.44 7.71
C GLU A 89 -11.94 9.00 7.49
N LEU A 90 -11.10 8.80 6.46
CA LEU A 90 -10.49 7.49 6.16
C LEU A 90 -9.52 7.05 7.26
N ALA A 91 -8.71 7.97 7.81
CA ALA A 91 -7.84 7.68 8.92
C ALA A 91 -8.63 7.29 10.19
N VAL A 92 -9.73 7.98 10.48
CA VAL A 92 -10.63 7.62 11.59
C VAL A 92 -11.30 6.26 11.36
N ALA A 93 -11.73 5.96 10.13
CA ALA A 93 -12.32 4.67 9.79
C ALA A 93 -11.33 3.51 10.01
N ALA A 94 -10.07 3.71 9.61
CA ALA A 94 -8.98 2.73 9.74
C ALA A 94 -8.60 2.43 11.20
N LEU A 95 -9.04 3.22 12.18
CA LEU A 95 -8.92 2.89 13.61
C LEU A 95 -9.71 1.61 13.99
N ASN A 96 -10.67 1.21 13.17
CA ASN A 96 -11.44 -0.02 13.36
C ASN A 96 -10.99 -1.18 12.47
N ASP A 97 -9.85 -1.04 11.76
CA ASP A 97 -9.31 -2.12 10.93
C ASP A 97 -9.02 -3.38 11.75
N GLU A 98 -9.18 -4.56 11.14
CA GLU A 98 -8.92 -5.86 11.78
C GLU A 98 -7.47 -6.02 12.24
N ASP A 99 -6.51 -5.46 11.50
CA ASP A 99 -5.09 -5.58 11.77
C ASP A 99 -4.60 -4.48 12.72
N ALA A 100 -3.92 -4.90 13.79
CA ALA A 100 -3.43 -4.00 14.82
C ALA A 100 -2.40 -2.97 14.31
N PHE A 101 -1.64 -3.30 13.27
CA PHE A 101 -0.66 -2.41 12.67
C PHE A 101 -1.35 -1.32 11.84
N VAL A 102 -2.43 -1.65 11.14
CA VAL A 102 -3.25 -0.64 10.44
C VAL A 102 -3.86 0.32 11.44
N ARG A 103 -4.46 -0.18 12.53
CA ARG A 103 -5.01 0.67 13.60
C ARG A 103 -3.97 1.59 14.23
N ALA A 104 -2.76 1.08 14.48
CA ALA A 104 -1.67 1.89 15.05
C ALA A 104 -1.23 3.00 14.10
N THR A 105 -1.09 2.70 12.81
CA THR A 105 -0.79 3.73 11.80
C THR A 105 -1.90 4.76 11.71
N ALA A 106 -3.16 4.34 11.68
CA ALA A 106 -4.31 5.23 11.66
C ALA A 106 -4.31 6.19 12.86
N ALA A 107 -4.08 5.69 14.07
CA ALA A 107 -4.00 6.51 15.29
C ALA A 107 -2.88 7.56 15.22
N LYS A 108 -1.73 7.19 14.65
CA LYS A 108 -0.63 8.12 14.41
C LYS A 108 -1.03 9.21 13.41
N LEU A 109 -1.60 8.82 12.27
CA LEU A 109 -1.99 9.74 11.20
C LEU A 109 -3.05 10.74 11.66
N VAL A 110 -4.05 10.30 12.43
CA VAL A 110 -5.05 11.18 13.04
C VAL A 110 -4.39 12.18 13.99
N GLY A 111 -3.49 11.72 14.85
CA GLY A 111 -2.76 12.60 15.77
C GLY A 111 -1.88 13.62 15.04
N ASP A 112 -1.22 13.22 13.95
CA ASP A 112 -0.37 14.10 13.14
C ASP A 112 -1.21 15.16 12.39
N GLN A 113 -2.47 14.86 12.02
CA GLN A 113 -3.39 15.82 11.38
C GLN A 113 -3.99 16.83 12.38
N ASP A 114 -4.22 16.42 13.62
CA ASP A 114 -4.78 17.27 14.68
C ASP A 114 -3.72 18.09 15.43
N ASP A 115 -2.42 17.91 15.15
CA ASP A 115 -1.36 18.69 15.80
C ASP A 115 -1.12 20.04 15.08
N PRO A 116 -1.58 21.18 15.65
CA PRO A 116 -1.37 22.51 15.07
C PRO A 116 0.11 22.95 15.08
N ALA A 117 1.02 22.20 15.72
CA ALA A 117 2.45 22.48 15.66
C ALA A 117 3.11 22.01 14.34
N LEU A 118 2.39 21.26 13.50
CA LEU A 118 2.88 20.72 12.22
C LEU A 118 2.30 21.40 10.97
N SER A 119 1.38 22.36 11.12
CA SER A 119 0.73 23.11 10.02
C SER A 119 1.43 24.41 9.64
#